data_AF-A0A5M3Z9R8-F1
#
_entry.id   AF-A0A5M3Z9R8-F1
#
_cell.length_a   1.000
_cell.length_b   1.000
_cell.length_c   1.000
_cell.angle_alpha   90.00
_cell.angle_beta   90.00
_cell.angle_gamma   90.00
#
_symmetry.space_group_name_H-M   'P 1'
#
loop_
_entity.id
_entity.type
_entity.pdbx_description
1 polymer ?
#
loop_
_entity_poly.entity_id
_entity_poly.type
_entity_poly.pdbx_seq_one_letter_code
_entity_poly.pdbx_strand_id
1 'polypeptide(L)'
;MDVPDLTPLLEQLDDNVDDLEEILGPILKSSLTETSKKLPVLDKAKFHVLVTYALESLVFSYLRLHGVNAKEHPVFRELTRVKQYFEKIKALETEPEQRTMKLDKEAAGRFIKHGLAGNDKLDMQRKEQEAKEKARAQMKASLLAKKSGSTPAESSKNPTSESESGSDEGSEGEAAEKQKSKSKGKKKEKSGESGDKSSKKKNKRSKEGRKEESKERRKKKMEKRKARQS
;
A
#
# COMPACT_ATOMS: atom_id res chain seq x y z
N MET A 1 -31.81 51.71 -3.55
CA MET A 1 -31.33 50.32 -3.46
C MET A 1 -31.13 50.06 -2.00
N ASP A 2 -32.04 49.29 -1.38
CA ASP A 2 -31.89 48.91 0.02
C ASP A 2 -30.59 48.12 0.18
N VAL A 3 -29.74 48.56 1.09
CA VAL A 3 -28.51 47.84 1.42
C VAL A 3 -28.95 46.56 2.14
N PRO A 4 -28.57 45.37 1.65
CA PRO A 4 -28.92 44.13 2.33
C PRO A 4 -28.33 44.15 3.74
N ASP A 5 -29.13 43.76 4.72
CA ASP A 5 -28.68 43.60 6.10
C ASP A 5 -27.67 42.45 6.17
N LEU A 6 -26.45 42.76 6.58
CA LEU A 6 -25.33 41.82 6.67
C LEU A 6 -25.10 41.33 8.11
N THR A 7 -25.78 41.93 9.09
CA THR A 7 -25.67 41.59 10.51
C THR A 7 -25.79 40.08 10.76
N PRO A 8 -26.78 39.34 10.21
CA PRO A 8 -26.88 37.90 10.46
C PRO A 8 -25.72 37.08 9.86
N LEU A 9 -25.13 37.53 8.75
CA LEU A 9 -23.96 36.85 8.18
C LEU A 9 -22.69 37.10 9.00
N LEU A 10 -22.62 38.27 9.65
CA LEU A 10 -21.50 38.62 10.51
C LEU A 10 -21.55 37.84 11.83
N GLU A 11 -22.73 37.77 12.46
CA GLU A 11 -22.96 36.93 13.65
C GLU A 11 -22.62 35.46 13.36
N GLN A 12 -23.11 34.93 12.22
CA GLN A 12 -22.78 33.58 11.82
C GLN A 12 -21.27 33.39 11.60
N LEU A 13 -20.57 34.38 11.03
CA LEU A 13 -19.13 34.28 10.83
C LEU A 13 -18.38 34.28 12.18
N ASP A 14 -18.81 35.09 13.13
CA ASP A 14 -18.28 35.18 14.49
C ASP A 14 -18.39 33.81 15.19
N ASP A 15 -19.60 33.25 15.21
CA ASP A 15 -19.86 31.91 15.78
C ASP A 15 -18.97 30.83 15.15
N ASN A 16 -18.82 30.85 13.81
CA ASN A 16 -17.98 29.88 13.11
C ASN A 16 -16.48 30.02 13.45
N VAL A 17 -16.03 31.24 13.77
CA VAL A 17 -14.63 31.50 14.15
C VAL A 17 -14.39 30.99 15.57
N ASP A 18 -15.32 31.25 16.49
CA ASP A 18 -15.26 30.74 17.87
C ASP A 18 -15.26 29.21 17.90
N ASP A 19 -16.17 28.55 17.18
CA ASP A 19 -16.20 27.10 17.02
C ASP A 19 -14.87 26.55 16.49
N LEU A 20 -14.28 27.24 15.51
CA LEU A 20 -13.02 26.83 14.91
C LEU A 20 -11.85 26.99 15.87
N GLU A 21 -11.79 28.05 16.68
CA GLU A 21 -10.78 28.22 17.72
C GLU A 21 -10.87 27.13 18.78
N GLU A 22 -12.08 26.74 19.19
CA GLU A 22 -12.28 25.64 20.14
C GLU A 22 -11.76 24.32 19.56
N ILE A 23 -12.15 23.98 18.33
CA ILE A 23 -11.76 22.73 17.65
C ILE A 23 -10.25 22.67 17.40
N LEU A 24 -9.63 23.80 17.02
CA LEU A 24 -8.19 23.87 16.74
C LEU A 24 -7.35 23.99 18.01
N GLY A 25 -7.93 24.43 19.14
CA GLY A 25 -7.24 24.63 20.41
C GLY A 25 -6.30 23.49 20.83
N PRO A 26 -6.73 22.22 20.83
CA PRO A 26 -5.86 21.07 21.18
C PRO A 26 -4.66 20.91 20.24
N ILE A 27 -4.84 21.22 18.95
CA ILE A 27 -3.80 21.11 17.93
C ILE A 27 -2.81 22.27 18.05
N LEU A 28 -3.28 23.47 18.43
CA LEU A 28 -2.44 24.66 18.61
C LEU A 28 -1.62 24.62 19.91
N LYS A 29 -2.16 24.00 20.98
CA LYS A 29 -1.48 23.85 22.27
C LYS A 29 -0.37 22.79 22.26
N SER A 30 -0.40 21.84 21.33
CA SER A 30 0.58 20.77 21.20
C SER A 30 1.43 20.98 19.95
N SER A 31 2.69 20.51 19.92
CA SER A 31 3.44 20.63 18.68
C SER A 31 2.90 19.64 17.64
N LEU A 32 2.67 20.12 16.41
CA LEU A 32 2.19 19.30 15.28
C LEU A 32 3.04 18.04 15.09
N THR A 33 4.35 18.17 15.31
CA THR A 33 5.31 17.08 15.19
C THR A 33 5.12 16.03 16.28
N GLU A 34 4.90 16.42 17.54
CA GLU A 34 4.65 15.47 18.63
C GLU A 34 3.34 14.72 18.46
N THR A 35 2.27 15.43 18.09
CA THR A 35 0.95 14.82 17.83
C THR A 35 1.04 13.83 16.68
N SER A 36 1.73 14.20 15.59
CA SER A 36 1.92 13.32 14.42
C SER A 36 2.79 12.09 14.68
N LYS A 37 3.69 12.11 15.67
CA LYS A 37 4.59 10.99 15.99
C LYS A 37 3.86 9.82 16.66
N LYS A 38 2.78 10.10 17.36
CA LYS A 38 1.98 9.10 18.08
C LYS A 38 0.99 8.36 17.17
N LEU A 39 0.76 8.87 15.96
CA LEU A 39 -0.23 8.35 15.03
C LEU A 39 0.36 7.25 14.12
N PRO A 40 -0.44 6.22 13.76
CA PRO A 40 -0.12 5.31 12.66
C PRO A 40 0.16 6.05 11.36
N VAL A 41 0.89 5.43 10.43
CA VAL A 41 1.35 6.08 9.19
C VAL A 41 0.21 6.68 8.36
N LEU A 42 -0.92 5.98 8.27
CA LEU A 42 -2.08 6.44 7.51
C LEU A 42 -2.76 7.65 8.18
N ASP A 43 -3.00 7.56 9.49
CA ASP A 43 -3.63 8.64 10.26
C ASP A 43 -2.74 9.88 10.35
N LYS A 44 -1.42 9.67 10.40
CA LYS A 44 -0.43 10.74 10.28
C LYS A 44 -0.57 11.49 8.95
N ALA A 45 -0.75 10.76 7.84
CA ALA A 45 -0.95 11.38 6.53
C ALA A 45 -2.27 12.18 6.49
N LYS A 46 -3.37 11.59 6.99
CA LYS A 46 -4.67 12.27 7.13
C LYS A 46 -4.55 13.55 7.93
N PHE A 47 -3.91 13.48 9.09
CA PHE A 47 -3.72 14.60 9.99
C PHE A 47 -2.97 15.75 9.32
N HIS A 48 -1.83 15.49 8.67
CA HIS A 48 -1.08 16.55 7.98
C HIS A 48 -1.86 17.18 6.82
N VAL A 49 -2.59 16.38 6.04
CA VAL A 49 -3.41 16.89 4.92
C VAL A 49 -4.58 17.73 5.44
N LEU A 50 -5.25 17.32 6.52
CA LEU A 50 -6.33 18.07 7.14
C LEU A 50 -5.85 19.40 7.75
N VAL A 51 -4.71 19.41 8.43
CA VAL A 51 -4.13 20.65 8.97
C VAL A 51 -3.76 21.61 7.84
N THR A 52 -3.16 21.09 6.76
CA THR A 52 -2.83 21.91 5.58
C THR A 52 -4.09 22.47 4.92
N TYR A 53 -5.14 21.64 4.79
CA TYR A 53 -6.45 22.07 4.29
C TYR A 53 -7.05 23.19 5.13
N ALA A 54 -7.01 23.07 6.47
CA ALA A 54 -7.53 24.08 7.38
C ALA A 54 -6.79 25.42 7.19
N LEU A 55 -5.46 25.40 7.15
CA LEU A 55 -4.64 26.60 6.92
C LEU A 55 -4.95 27.27 5.58
N GLU A 56 -4.99 26.51 4.49
CA GLU A 56 -5.28 27.05 3.17
C GLU A 56 -6.72 27.57 3.06
N SER A 57 -7.68 26.92 3.72
CA SER A 57 -9.08 27.35 3.78
C SER A 57 -9.22 28.66 4.57
N LEU A 58 -8.49 28.81 5.68
CA LEU A 58 -8.44 30.05 6.45
C LEU A 58 -7.87 31.20 5.63
N VAL A 59 -6.75 30.98 4.93
CA VAL A 59 -6.17 31.97 4.02
C VAL A 59 -7.13 32.33 2.89
N PHE A 60 -7.84 31.35 2.32
CA PHE A 60 -8.86 31.58 1.30
C PHE A 60 -10.01 32.45 1.81
N SER A 61 -10.52 32.18 3.02
CA SER A 61 -11.57 32.98 3.66
C SER A 61 -11.08 34.40 3.98
N TYR A 62 -9.88 34.55 4.53
CA TYR A 62 -9.25 35.85 4.79
C TYR A 62 -9.16 36.72 3.53
N LEU A 63 -8.69 36.16 2.42
CA LEU A 63 -8.60 36.89 1.15
C LEU A 63 -9.97 37.36 0.64
N ARG A 64 -11.01 36.54 0.83
CA ARG A 64 -12.39 36.92 0.45
C ARG A 64 -12.93 38.06 1.31
N LEU A 65 -12.63 38.08 2.60
CA LEU A 65 -13.00 39.18 3.50
C LEU A 65 -12.30 40.49 3.11
N HIS A 66 -11.08 40.42 2.60
CA HIS A 66 -10.36 41.56 2.04
C HIS A 66 -10.77 41.96 0.62
N GLY A 67 -11.83 41.36 0.07
CA GLY A 67 -12.32 41.68 -1.27
C GLY A 67 -11.41 41.20 -2.41
N VAL A 68 -10.42 40.34 -2.13
CA VAL A 68 -9.55 39.75 -3.15
C VAL A 68 -10.25 38.53 -3.76
N ASN A 69 -10.17 38.40 -5.09
CA ASN A 69 -10.68 37.21 -5.77
C ASN A 69 -9.79 35.99 -5.47
N ALA A 70 -10.13 35.26 -4.40
CA ALA A 70 -9.35 34.12 -3.93
C ALA A 70 -9.26 32.95 -4.94
N LYS A 71 -10.10 32.91 -5.98
CA LYS A 71 -10.03 31.89 -7.05
C LYS A 71 -8.89 32.14 -8.04
N GLU A 72 -8.54 33.41 -8.27
CA GLU A 72 -7.41 33.80 -9.11
C GLU A 72 -6.09 33.82 -8.31
N HIS A 73 -6.21 33.86 -6.98
CA HIS A 73 -5.06 33.84 -6.08
C HIS A 73 -4.37 32.45 -6.06
N PRO A 74 -3.04 32.38 -5.90
CA PRO A 74 -2.29 31.12 -5.83
C PRO A 74 -2.78 30.12 -4.77
N VAL A 75 -3.47 30.58 -3.72
CA VAL A 75 -4.08 29.71 -2.70
C VAL A 75 -5.04 28.68 -3.31
N PHE A 76 -5.75 29.03 -4.39
CA PHE A 76 -6.67 28.11 -5.06
C PHE A 76 -5.94 26.92 -5.71
N ARG A 77 -4.70 27.16 -6.17
CA ARG A 77 -3.83 26.10 -6.69
C ARG A 77 -3.39 25.16 -5.56
N GLU A 78 -3.08 25.69 -4.38
CA GLU A 78 -2.72 24.87 -3.23
C GLU A 78 -3.93 24.05 -2.73
N LEU A 79 -5.14 24.63 -2.69
CA LEU A 79 -6.37 23.88 -2.38
C LEU A 79 -6.61 22.72 -3.37
N THR A 80 -6.35 22.95 -4.66
CA THR A 80 -6.42 21.92 -5.69
C THR A 80 -5.37 20.82 -5.44
N ARG A 81 -4.18 21.19 -4.98
CA ARG A 81 -3.12 20.26 -4.63
C ARG A 81 -3.49 19.43 -3.39
N VAL A 82 -4.08 20.04 -2.36
CA VAL A 82 -4.60 19.33 -1.18
C VAL A 82 -5.67 18.31 -1.57
N LYS A 83 -6.58 18.67 -2.49
CA LYS A 83 -7.58 17.74 -3.04
C LYS A 83 -6.93 16.49 -3.66
N GLN A 84 -5.84 16.64 -4.40
CA GLN A 84 -5.10 15.51 -4.96
C GLN A 84 -4.50 14.61 -3.87
N TYR A 85 -4.11 15.16 -2.72
CA TYR A 85 -3.62 14.36 -1.60
C TYR A 85 -4.76 13.60 -0.90
N PHE A 86 -5.94 14.19 -0.76
CA PHE A 86 -7.12 13.46 -0.31
C PHE A 86 -7.45 12.28 -1.22
N GLU A 87 -7.38 12.46 -2.54
CA GLU A 87 -7.60 11.38 -3.51
C GLU A 87 -6.57 10.26 -3.36
N LYS A 88 -5.29 10.60 -3.13
CA LYS A 88 -4.24 9.59 -2.86
C LYS A 88 -4.49 8.83 -1.57
N ILE A 89 -4.86 9.53 -0.49
CA ILE A 89 -5.15 8.91 0.80
C ILE A 89 -6.38 7.98 0.67
N LYS A 90 -7.44 8.45 0.02
CA LYS A 90 -8.63 7.62 -0.27
C LYS A 90 -8.26 6.38 -1.07
N ALA A 91 -7.47 6.49 -2.13
CA ALA A 91 -7.03 5.33 -2.92
C ALA A 91 -6.29 4.29 -2.06
N LEU A 92 -5.46 4.74 -1.11
CA LEU A 92 -4.73 3.86 -0.18
C LEU A 92 -5.63 3.24 0.89
N GLU A 93 -6.76 3.85 1.21
CA GLU A 93 -7.74 3.31 2.16
C GLU A 93 -8.64 2.24 1.52
N THR A 94 -9.07 2.47 0.28
CA THR A 94 -10.08 1.62 -0.38
C THR A 94 -9.46 0.44 -1.12
N GLU A 95 -8.25 0.56 -1.65
CA GLU A 95 -7.59 -0.53 -2.36
C GLU A 95 -6.66 -1.30 -1.43
N PRO A 96 -6.90 -2.61 -1.17
CA PRO A 96 -5.86 -3.43 -0.57
C PRO A 96 -4.70 -3.44 -1.56
N GLU A 97 -3.57 -2.84 -1.18
CA GLU A 97 -2.38 -2.67 -2.02
C GLU A 97 -2.07 -3.98 -2.75
N GLN A 98 -2.52 -4.10 -4.00
CA GLN A 98 -2.24 -5.27 -4.81
C GLN A 98 -0.77 -5.16 -5.16
N ARG A 99 0.07 -5.81 -4.33
CA ARG A 99 1.50 -5.92 -4.57
C ARG A 99 1.70 -6.46 -5.98
N THR A 100 2.05 -5.58 -6.91
CA THR A 100 2.24 -5.90 -8.33
C THR A 100 3.49 -6.76 -8.54
N MET A 101 4.40 -6.75 -7.56
CA MET A 101 5.53 -7.66 -7.47
C MET A 101 5.28 -8.73 -6.41
N LYS A 102 4.43 -9.71 -6.73
CA LYS A 102 4.43 -10.99 -6.02
C LYS A 102 5.59 -11.82 -6.57
N LEU A 103 6.48 -12.25 -5.69
CA LEU A 103 7.55 -13.17 -6.06
C LEU A 103 6.90 -14.49 -6.51
N ASP A 104 7.19 -14.93 -7.72
CA ASP A 104 6.81 -16.26 -8.17
C ASP A 104 7.67 -17.28 -7.40
N LYS A 105 7.06 -17.85 -6.35
CA LYS A 105 7.70 -18.82 -5.46
C LYS A 105 8.08 -20.09 -6.22
N GLU A 106 7.32 -20.45 -7.26
CA GLU A 106 7.60 -21.64 -8.06
C GLU A 106 8.79 -21.40 -8.97
N ALA A 107 8.84 -20.25 -9.67
CA ALA A 107 9.98 -19.89 -10.48
C ALA A 107 11.26 -19.76 -9.63
N ALA A 108 11.19 -19.08 -8.49
CA ALA A 108 12.30 -19.02 -7.53
C ALA A 108 12.73 -20.42 -7.08
N GLY A 109 11.77 -21.30 -6.80
CA GLY A 109 12.04 -22.71 -6.50
C GLY A 109 12.74 -23.46 -7.63
N ARG A 110 12.39 -23.20 -8.89
CA ARG A 110 13.07 -23.79 -10.07
C ARG A 110 14.50 -23.27 -10.20
N PHE A 111 14.74 -21.97 -10.01
CA PHE A 111 16.09 -21.40 -10.03
C PHE A 111 16.97 -21.96 -8.90
N ILE A 112 16.43 -22.09 -7.70
CA ILE A 112 17.13 -22.67 -6.55
C ILE A 112 17.42 -24.15 -6.79
N LYS A 113 16.43 -24.95 -7.23
CA LYS A 113 16.62 -26.38 -7.54
C LYS A 113 17.65 -26.60 -8.64
N HIS A 114 17.65 -25.80 -9.70
CA HIS A 114 18.63 -25.91 -10.78
C HIS A 114 20.02 -25.43 -10.34
N GLY A 115 20.12 -24.40 -9.49
CA GLY A 115 21.39 -23.96 -8.90
C GLY A 115 21.99 -24.96 -7.90
N LEU A 116 21.15 -25.83 -7.33
CA LEU A 116 21.53 -26.95 -6.46
C LEU A 116 21.61 -28.30 -7.21
N ALA A 117 21.25 -28.34 -8.49
CA ALA A 117 21.30 -29.56 -9.30
C ALA A 117 22.77 -29.95 -9.52
N GLY A 118 23.12 -31.17 -9.13
CA GLY A 118 24.50 -31.65 -9.01
C GLY A 118 24.84 -32.24 -7.64
N ASN A 119 23.91 -32.14 -6.67
CA ASN A 119 24.07 -32.70 -5.33
C ASN A 119 23.20 -33.96 -5.09
N ASP A 120 23.17 -34.86 -6.08
CA ASP A 120 22.27 -36.03 -6.17
C ASP A 120 22.27 -36.92 -4.92
N LYS A 121 23.40 -37.01 -4.21
CA LYS A 121 23.53 -37.76 -2.95
C LYS A 121 22.66 -37.18 -1.83
N LEU A 122 22.60 -35.86 -1.71
CA LEU A 122 21.77 -35.21 -0.67
C LEU A 122 20.29 -35.23 -1.05
N ASP A 123 19.96 -35.19 -2.33
CA ASP A 123 18.57 -35.27 -2.77
C ASP A 123 18.00 -36.68 -2.62
N MET A 124 18.82 -37.72 -2.82
CA MET A 124 18.44 -39.11 -2.53
C MET A 124 18.24 -39.34 -1.03
N GLN A 125 19.15 -38.86 -0.18
CA GLN A 125 19.01 -38.96 1.28
C GLN A 125 17.79 -38.21 1.80
N ARG A 126 17.48 -37.03 1.26
CA ARG A 126 16.30 -36.25 1.66
C ARG A 126 15.00 -36.97 1.26
N LYS A 127 14.95 -37.56 0.06
CA LYS A 127 13.81 -38.40 -0.38
C LYS A 127 13.63 -39.65 0.48
N GLU A 128 14.73 -40.30 0.85
CA GLU A 128 14.70 -41.49 1.72
C GLU A 128 14.17 -41.14 3.13
N GLN A 129 14.61 -40.01 3.69
CA GLN A 129 14.12 -39.52 4.98
C GLN A 129 12.64 -39.15 4.93
N GLU A 130 12.19 -38.44 3.90
CA GLU A 130 10.77 -38.11 3.72
C GLU A 130 9.90 -39.36 3.53
N ALA A 131 10.38 -40.35 2.78
CA ALA A 131 9.66 -41.62 2.61
C ALA A 131 9.56 -42.39 3.93
N LYS A 132 10.65 -42.44 4.70
CA LYS A 132 10.69 -43.08 6.02
C LYS A 132 9.79 -42.38 7.01
N GLU A 133 9.75 -41.05 7.00
CA GLU A 133 8.88 -40.27 7.88
C GLU A 133 7.41 -40.43 7.50
N LYS A 134 7.06 -40.41 6.20
CA LYS A 134 5.70 -40.67 5.73
C LYS A 134 5.24 -42.09 6.07
N ALA A 135 6.09 -43.09 5.86
CA ALA A 135 5.79 -44.46 6.23
C ALA A 135 5.59 -44.60 7.74
N ARG A 136 6.43 -43.94 8.56
CA ARG A 136 6.28 -43.94 10.02
C ARG A 136 5.01 -43.21 10.48
N ALA A 137 4.65 -42.11 9.84
CA ALA A 137 3.42 -41.38 10.12
C ALA A 137 2.17 -42.22 9.74
N GLN A 138 2.19 -42.89 8.59
CA GLN A 138 1.12 -43.79 8.16
C GLN A 138 0.98 -45.00 9.10
N MET A 139 2.09 -45.60 9.52
CA MET A 139 2.09 -46.69 10.52
C MET A 139 1.58 -46.22 11.89
N LYS A 140 1.96 -45.01 12.32
CA LYS A 140 1.44 -44.44 13.57
C LYS A 140 -0.05 -44.12 13.47
N ALA A 141 -0.51 -43.61 12.34
CA ALA A 141 -1.92 -43.34 12.08
C ALA A 141 -2.76 -44.62 12.05
N SER A 142 -2.28 -45.69 11.41
CA SER A 142 -2.99 -46.99 11.38
C SER A 142 -3.04 -47.67 12.74
N LEU A 143 -1.98 -47.57 13.54
CA LEU A 143 -1.96 -48.06 14.92
C LEU A 143 -2.93 -47.29 15.83
N LEU A 144 -3.04 -45.96 15.66
CA LEU A 144 -4.04 -45.16 16.37
C LEU A 144 -5.46 -45.57 15.97
N ALA A 145 -5.72 -45.75 14.66
CA ALA A 145 -7.03 -46.17 14.15
C ALA A 145 -7.42 -47.59 14.63
N LYS A 146 -6.44 -48.49 14.78
CA LYS A 146 -6.68 -49.85 15.31
C LYS A 146 -6.89 -49.85 16.83
N LYS A 147 -6.27 -48.92 17.56
CA LYS A 147 -6.44 -48.75 19.01
C LYS A 147 -7.76 -48.08 19.38
N SER A 148 -8.31 -47.24 18.50
CA SER A 148 -9.70 -46.75 18.60
C SER A 148 -10.75 -47.77 18.13
N GLY A 149 -10.33 -48.95 17.62
CA GLY A 149 -11.20 -49.98 17.07
C GLY A 149 -11.41 -51.23 17.94
N SER A 150 -10.96 -51.24 19.21
CA SER A 150 -11.15 -52.40 20.11
C SER A 150 -12.19 -52.14 21.20
N THR A 151 -13.45 -52.08 20.78
CA THR A 151 -14.61 -52.57 21.55
C THR A 151 -15.42 -53.46 20.61
N PRO A 152 -15.50 -54.79 20.83
CA PRO A 152 -16.39 -55.63 20.06
C PRO A 152 -17.79 -55.60 20.69
N ALA A 153 -18.73 -54.97 20.02
CA ALA A 153 -20.14 -55.34 20.07
C ALA A 153 -20.72 -55.12 18.67
N GLU A 154 -21.28 -56.18 18.10
CA GLU A 154 -22.06 -56.15 16.88
C GLU A 154 -23.13 -55.06 16.93
N SER A 155 -23.27 -54.28 15.86
CA SER A 155 -24.52 -54.24 15.09
C SER A 155 -24.41 -53.26 13.91
N SER A 156 -24.94 -53.74 12.80
CA SER A 156 -25.11 -53.09 11.51
C SER A 156 -25.66 -51.66 11.58
N LYS A 157 -25.11 -50.76 10.73
CA LYS A 157 -25.83 -49.95 9.72
C LYS A 157 -24.97 -48.74 9.28
N ASN A 158 -24.64 -48.69 7.99
CA ASN A 158 -24.57 -47.40 7.27
C ASN A 158 -25.99 -46.81 7.22
N PRO A 159 -26.20 -45.47 7.18
CA PRO A 159 -25.51 -44.59 6.21
C PRO A 159 -25.14 -43.17 6.71
N THR A 160 -24.27 -42.54 5.93
CA THR A 160 -24.17 -41.09 5.61
C THR A 160 -24.73 -40.05 6.61
N SER A 161 -23.87 -39.20 7.14
CA SER A 161 -24.19 -37.79 7.41
C SER A 161 -22.92 -36.97 7.57
N GLU A 162 -22.89 -35.85 6.86
CA GLU A 162 -21.93 -34.78 6.96
C GLU A 162 -22.00 -34.09 8.33
N SER A 163 -20.86 -33.65 8.87
CA SER A 163 -20.74 -32.45 9.72
C SER A 163 -19.28 -32.15 10.02
N GLU A 164 -18.80 -31.14 9.32
CA GLU A 164 -17.74 -30.23 9.76
C GLU A 164 -18.05 -29.72 11.18
N SER A 165 -17.13 -29.85 12.13
CA SER A 165 -17.02 -28.90 13.24
C SER A 165 -15.66 -29.00 13.88
N GLY A 166 -14.92 -27.89 13.82
CA GLY A 166 -13.70 -27.71 14.59
C GLY A 166 -13.97 -27.66 16.09
N SER A 167 -12.92 -27.89 16.86
CA SER A 167 -12.80 -27.42 18.23
C SER A 167 -11.31 -27.26 18.51
N ASP A 168 -10.92 -26.00 18.37
CA ASP A 168 -9.76 -25.37 18.98
C ASP A 168 -10.06 -25.21 20.47
N GLU A 169 -9.23 -25.78 21.36
CA GLU A 169 -9.17 -25.37 22.76
C GLU A 169 -7.71 -25.38 23.22
N GLY A 170 -7.20 -24.18 23.50
CA GLY A 170 -5.95 -23.95 24.20
C GLY A 170 -6.19 -23.57 25.67
N SER A 171 -5.22 -23.87 26.52
CA SER A 171 -4.97 -23.20 27.82
C SER A 171 -3.53 -23.58 28.25
N GLU A 172 -2.53 -22.71 28.08
CA GLU A 172 -2.00 -21.71 29.05
C GLU A 172 -1.37 -22.36 30.31
N GLY A 173 -0.17 -22.03 30.80
CA GLY A 173 0.83 -21.02 30.41
C GLY A 173 2.16 -21.14 31.22
N GLU A 174 3.09 -20.23 30.88
CA GLU A 174 4.23 -19.64 31.67
C GLU A 174 5.35 -20.54 32.29
N ALA A 175 6.63 -20.17 32.38
CA ALA A 175 7.45 -19.02 31.95
C ALA A 175 8.97 -19.32 32.12
N ALA A 176 9.81 -18.58 31.36
CA ALA A 176 11.19 -18.10 31.65
C ALA A 176 12.36 -19.15 31.75
N GLU A 177 13.64 -18.96 31.37
CA GLU A 177 14.45 -17.80 30.93
C GLU A 177 15.86 -18.26 30.41
N LYS A 178 16.40 -17.57 29.38
CA LYS A 178 17.84 -17.32 28.98
C LYS A 178 18.80 -18.52 28.77
N GLN A 179 19.65 -18.55 27.72
CA GLN A 179 20.74 -17.60 27.47
C GLN A 179 21.17 -17.47 25.99
N LYS A 180 21.64 -16.26 25.67
CA LYS A 180 22.29 -15.82 24.42
C LYS A 180 23.74 -16.28 24.33
N SER A 181 24.23 -16.51 23.11
CA SER A 181 25.57 -16.04 22.73
C SER A 181 25.55 -15.46 21.31
N LYS A 182 26.07 -14.23 21.20
CA LYS A 182 26.31 -13.47 19.97
C LYS A 182 27.72 -13.78 19.49
N SER A 183 27.93 -13.93 18.18
CA SER A 183 29.19 -13.54 17.55
C SER A 183 28.90 -12.65 16.34
N LYS A 184 29.62 -11.53 16.30
CA LYS A 184 29.48 -10.37 15.42
C LYS A 184 30.67 -10.43 14.47
N GLY A 185 30.47 -10.25 13.16
CA GLY A 185 31.61 -10.20 12.24
C GLY A 185 31.29 -9.74 10.81
N LYS A 186 31.04 -8.44 10.67
CA LYS A 186 31.71 -7.54 9.72
C LYS A 186 31.78 -7.99 8.23
N LYS A 187 30.93 -7.38 7.39
CA LYS A 187 31.15 -7.32 5.93
C LYS A 187 31.90 -6.05 5.56
N LYS A 188 32.97 -6.25 4.79
CA LYS A 188 33.94 -5.31 4.22
C LYS A 188 33.41 -4.78 2.89
N GLU A 189 33.67 -3.50 2.62
CA GLU A 189 33.42 -2.80 1.37
C GLU A 189 34.28 -3.33 0.20
N LYS A 190 33.73 -3.24 -1.03
CA LYS A 190 34.36 -2.93 -2.33
C LYS A 190 33.31 -3.15 -3.44
N SER A 191 32.80 -2.13 -4.14
CA SER A 191 33.37 -1.34 -5.26
C SER A 191 33.26 -2.02 -6.63
N GLY A 192 32.60 -1.33 -7.59
CA GLY A 192 32.51 -1.66 -9.02
C GLY A 192 31.07 -1.52 -9.52
N GLU A 193 30.60 -0.39 -10.06
CA GLU A 193 30.87 0.26 -11.36
C GLU A 193 29.81 -0.08 -12.44
N SER A 194 29.35 1.00 -13.10
CA SER A 194 28.63 1.11 -14.39
C SER A 194 27.10 0.89 -14.44
N GLY A 195 26.41 1.83 -15.11
CA GLY A 195 25.13 1.53 -15.77
C GLY A 195 24.02 2.59 -15.70
N ASP A 196 24.23 3.76 -16.29
CA ASP A 196 23.21 4.74 -16.67
C ASP A 196 21.97 4.10 -17.32
N LYS A 197 20.76 4.35 -16.77
CA LYS A 197 19.48 4.29 -17.51
C LYS A 197 18.45 5.27 -16.93
N SER A 198 18.72 6.57 -17.05
CA SER A 198 17.68 7.59 -16.92
C SER A 198 16.85 7.70 -18.20
N SER A 199 15.97 6.74 -18.50
CA SER A 199 15.09 6.89 -19.68
C SER A 199 13.86 5.98 -19.68
N LYS A 200 12.93 6.12 -18.73
CA LYS A 200 11.59 5.53 -18.93
C LYS A 200 10.46 6.10 -18.04
N LYS A 201 10.25 7.42 -18.04
CA LYS A 201 8.98 7.97 -17.49
C LYS A 201 8.49 9.30 -18.06
N LYS A 202 8.69 9.53 -19.37
CA LYS A 202 8.12 10.69 -20.11
C LYS A 202 7.50 10.34 -21.46
N ASN A 203 6.75 9.23 -21.58
CA ASN A 203 6.14 8.88 -22.87
C ASN A 203 4.67 8.42 -22.78
N LYS A 204 3.83 9.30 -22.24
CA LYS A 204 2.36 9.22 -22.36
C LYS A 204 1.75 10.58 -22.74
N ARG A 205 2.42 11.34 -23.61
CA ARG A 205 1.80 12.45 -24.35
C ARG A 205 1.32 11.89 -25.70
N SER A 206 0.01 11.98 -25.88
CA SER A 206 -0.87 11.54 -26.98
C SER A 206 -0.19 11.05 -28.28
N LYS A 207 -0.45 9.77 -28.58
CA LYS A 207 -0.18 9.11 -29.89
C LYS A 207 -0.85 9.86 -31.07
N GLU A 208 -1.82 10.71 -30.76
CA GLU A 208 -2.62 11.52 -31.66
C GLU A 208 -1.88 12.79 -32.12
N GLY A 209 -1.30 13.57 -31.20
CA GLY A 209 -0.53 14.78 -31.55
C GLY A 209 0.70 14.47 -32.40
N ARG A 210 1.33 13.31 -32.17
CA ARG A 210 2.49 12.86 -32.96
C ARG A 210 2.12 12.45 -34.40
N LYS A 211 0.87 12.03 -34.63
CA LYS A 211 0.34 11.75 -35.98
C LYS A 211 0.02 13.05 -36.73
N GLU A 212 -0.54 14.05 -36.05
CA GLU A 212 -0.84 15.35 -36.65
C GLU A 212 0.44 16.10 -37.06
N GLU A 213 1.44 16.16 -36.17
CA GLU A 213 2.71 16.84 -36.48
C GLU A 213 3.45 16.18 -37.67
N SER A 214 3.34 14.86 -37.80
CA SER A 214 3.92 14.11 -38.94
C SER A 214 3.20 14.41 -40.26
N LYS A 215 1.86 14.54 -40.23
CA LYS A 215 1.06 14.92 -41.41
C LYS A 215 1.38 16.36 -41.84
N GLU A 216 1.49 17.29 -40.90
CA GLU A 216 1.79 18.69 -41.20
C GLU A 216 3.20 18.85 -41.81
N ARG A 217 4.20 18.15 -41.27
CA ARG A 217 5.57 18.12 -41.83
C ARG A 217 5.60 17.55 -43.26
N ARG A 218 4.82 16.51 -43.54
CA ARG A 218 4.71 15.95 -44.91
C ARG A 218 4.08 16.95 -45.87
N LYS A 219 3.05 17.69 -45.44
CA LYS A 219 2.39 18.71 -46.26
C LYS A 219 3.33 19.86 -46.60
N LYS A 220 4.05 20.42 -45.61
CA LYS A 220 5.10 21.44 -45.82
C LYS A 220 6.22 20.96 -46.74
N LYS A 221 6.63 19.69 -46.64
CA LYS A 221 7.66 19.12 -47.54
C LYS A 221 7.16 18.99 -48.98
N MET A 222 5.89 18.68 -49.19
CA MET A 222 5.27 18.58 -50.51
C MET A 222 5.10 19.97 -51.15
N GLU A 223 4.65 20.97 -50.39
CA GLU A 223 4.55 22.36 -50.85
C GLU A 223 5.92 22.93 -51.23
N LYS A 224 6.95 22.67 -50.41
CA LYS A 224 8.33 23.10 -50.71
C LYS A 224 8.93 22.42 -51.93
N ARG A 225 8.46 21.22 -52.30
CA ARG A 225 8.86 20.54 -53.55
C ARG A 225 8.11 21.10 -54.76
N LYS A 226 6.81 21.41 -54.62
CA LYS A 226 6.03 22.09 -55.67
C LYS A 226 6.59 23.47 -55.99
N ALA A 227 6.93 24.27 -54.98
CA ALA A 227 7.54 25.59 -55.14
C ALA A 227 8.97 25.57 -55.74
N ARG A 228 9.60 24.40 -55.84
CA ARG A 228 10.91 24.22 -56.49
C ARG A 228 10.79 23.71 -57.93
N GLN A 229 9.59 23.36 -58.37
CA GLN A 229 9.29 22.88 -59.73
C GLN A 229 8.42 23.87 -60.52
N SER A 230 8.08 25.02 -59.92
CA SER A 230 7.47 26.19 -60.56
C SER A 230 8.50 27.27 -60.81
#